data_AF-A0A5K1E1E0-F1
#
_entry.id   AF-A0A5K1E1E0-F1
#
_cell.length_a   1.000
_cell.length_b   1.000
_cell.length_c   1.000
_cell.angle_alpha   90.00
_cell.angle_beta   90.00
_cell.angle_gamma   90.00
#
_symmetry.space_group_name_H-M   'P 1'
#
loop_
_entity.id
_entity.type
_entity.pdbx_description
1 polymer ?
#
loop_
_entity_poly.entity_id
_entity_poly.type
_entity_poly.pdbx_seq_one_letter_code
_entity_poly.pdbx_strand_id
1 'polypeptide(L)' 'VQGQTEEVIFDYLHMAAFPNHPLGNTILGPAENIKTISKFDLYEYITTHYTGHRM' A
#
# COMPACT_ATOMS: atom_id res chain seq x y z
N VAL A 1 15.48 -5.01 -1.68
CA VAL A 1 14.52 -4.20 -0.90
C VAL A 1 15.01 -3.96 0.53
N GLN A 2 15.67 -4.91 1.20
CA GLN A 2 16.37 -4.69 2.48
C GLN A 2 17.67 -3.84 2.36
N GLY A 3 17.73 -2.89 1.43
CA GLY A 3 18.88 -2.02 1.22
C GLY A 3 18.82 -0.72 2.02
N GLN A 4 17.61 -0.26 2.38
CA GLN A 4 17.39 0.98 3.12
C GLN A 4 16.72 0.69 4.46
N THR A 5 17.53 0.50 5.50
CA THR A 5 17.07 0.18 6.85
C THR A 5 16.10 1.23 7.42
N GLU A 6 16.23 2.50 7.02
CA GLU A 6 15.33 3.58 7.44
C GLU A 6 13.88 3.36 7.00
N GLU A 7 13.63 2.94 5.77
CA GLU A 7 12.27 2.67 5.27
C GLU A 7 11.60 1.54 6.08
N VAL A 8 12.37 0.50 6.40
CA VAL A 8 11.90 -0.61 7.23
C VAL A 8 11.52 -0.12 8.63
N ILE A 9 12.31 0.77 9.23
CA ILE A 9 12.00 1.38 10.53
C ILE A 9 10.69 2.18 10.45
N PHE A 10 10.50 2.98 9.39
CA PHE A 10 9.28 3.76 9.21
C PHE A 10 8.04 2.89 8.98
N ASP A 11 8.16 1.77 8.26
CA ASP A 11 7.06 0.82 8.11
C ASP A 11 6.62 0.23 9.46
N TYR A 12 7.58 -0.19 10.28
CA TYR A 12 7.27 -0.69 11.64
C TYR A 12 6.69 0.39 12.54
N LEU A 13 7.18 1.62 12.45
CA LEU A 13 6.64 2.76 13.21
C LEU A 13 5.17 3.02 12.84
N HIS A 14 4.83 3.08 11.54
CA HIS A 14 3.45 3.31 11.10
C HIS A 14 2.52 2.17 11.51
N MET A 15 2.98 0.91 11.37
CA MET A 15 2.20 -0.25 11.78
C MET A 15 1.88 -0.24 13.29
N ALA A 16 2.84 0.17 14.13
CA ALA A 16 2.65 0.27 15.58
C ALA A 16 1.83 1.50 16.01
N ALA A 17 1.99 2.62 15.31
CA ALA A 17 1.27 3.87 15.62
C ALA A 17 -0.20 3.84 15.17
N PHE A 18 -0.51 3.13 14.08
CA PHE A 18 -1.83 3.07 13.45
C PHE A 18 -2.37 1.64 13.35
N PRO A 19 -2.53 0.91 14.48
CA PRO A 19 -3.02 -0.47 14.45
C PRO A 19 -4.46 -0.52 13.91
N ASN A 20 -4.74 -1.46 13.01
CA ASN A 20 -6.04 -1.65 12.35
C ASN A 20 -6.56 -0.44 11.55
N HIS A 21 -5.68 0.51 11.21
CA HIS A 21 -6.03 1.67 10.41
C HIS A 21 -5.30 1.63 9.05
N PRO A 22 -5.91 2.05 7.93
CA PRO A 22 -5.27 1.99 6.61
C PRO A 22 -3.92 2.70 6.50
N LEU A 23 -3.66 3.70 7.35
CA LEU A 23 -2.36 4.40 7.44
C LEU A 23 -1.22 3.54 7.99
N GLY A 24 -1.52 2.44 8.68
CA GLY A 24 -0.51 1.49 9.15
C GLY A 24 -0.10 0.47 8.09
N ASN A 25 -0.78 0.44 6.94
CA ASN A 25 -0.43 -0.47 5.84
C ASN A 25 0.81 0.04 5.12
N THR A 26 1.74 -0.87 4.82
CA THR A 26 2.91 -0.55 4.00
C THR A 26 2.50 -0.33 2.55
N ILE A 27 3.26 0.49 1.83
CA ILE A 27 2.99 0.82 0.42
C ILE A 27 3.05 -0.40 -0.51
N LEU A 28 3.86 -1.41 -0.19
CA LEU A 28 4.01 -2.64 -0.98
C LEU A 28 2.97 -3.70 -0.63
N GLY A 29 2.51 -3.73 0.62
CA GLY A 29 1.67 -4.80 1.15
C GLY A 29 2.37 -6.17 1.18
N PRO A 30 1.63 -7.22 1.60
CA PRO A 30 2.16 -8.58 1.71
C PRO A 30 2.31 -9.26 0.34
N ALA A 31 3.25 -10.20 0.25
CA ALA A 31 3.54 -10.92 -0.99
C ALA A 31 2.35 -11.74 -1.50
N GLU A 32 1.50 -12.23 -0.60
CA GLU A 32 0.26 -12.94 -0.91
C GLU A 32 -0.69 -12.05 -1.71
N ASN A 33 -0.91 -10.81 -1.28
CA ASN A 33 -1.79 -9.87 -1.98
C ASN A 33 -1.26 -9.56 -3.39
N ILE A 34 0.05 -9.32 -3.51
CA ILE A 34 0.68 -9.02 -4.81
C ILE A 34 0.45 -10.17 -5.80
N LYS A 35 0.52 -11.41 -5.34
CA LYS A 35 0.30 -12.60 -6.18
C LYS A 35 -1.17 -12.78 -6.61
N THR A 36 -2.11 -12.19 -5.88
CA THR A 36 -3.55 -12.29 -6.19
C THR A 36 -4.09 -11.13 -7.02
N ILE A 37 -3.36 -10.01 -7.13
CA ILE A 37 -3.79 -8.85 -7.92
C ILE A 37 -3.99 -9.26 -9.38
N SER A 38 -5.19 -9.00 -9.89
CA SER A 38 -5.60 -9.23 -11.27
C SER A 38 -5.64 -7.94 -12.08
N LYS A 39 -5.75 -8.08 -13.41
CA LYS A 39 -5.93 -6.93 -14.31
C LYS A 39 -7.21 -6.14 -13.99
N PHE A 40 -8.26 -6.81 -13.52
CA PHE A 40 -9.54 -6.18 -13.19
C PHE A 40 -9.37 -5.21 -12.00
N ASP A 41 -8.67 -5.64 -10.96
CA ASP A 41 -8.42 -4.82 -9.76
C ASP A 41 -7.67 -3.52 -10.11
N LEU A 42 -6.72 -3.59 -11.05
CA LEU A 42 -5.99 -2.42 -11.53
C LEU A 42 -6.89 -1.44 -12.30
N TYR A 43 -7.78 -1.95 -13.17
CA TYR A 43 -8.74 -1.08 -13.86
C TYR A 43 -9.69 -0.41 -12.88
N GLU A 44 -10.23 -1.16 -11.93
CA GLU A 44 -11.13 -0.62 -10.91
C GLU A 44 -10.44 0.45 -10.05
N TYR A 45 -9.20 0.22 -9.64
CA TYR A 45 -8.41 1.18 -8.87
C TYR A 45 -8.24 2.50 -9.62
N ILE A 46 -7.83 2.44 -10.89
CA ILE A 46 -7.64 3.64 -11.75
C ILE A 46 -8.97 4.37 -11.91
N THR A 47 -10.04 3.68 -12.32
CA THR A 47 -11.35 4.31 -12.55
C THR A 47 -11.89 5.00 -11.29
N THR A 48 -11.62 4.43 -10.11
CA THR A 48 -12.12 4.96 -8.83
C THR A 48 -11.29 6.14 -8.30
N HIS A 49 -9.97 6.12 -8.48
CA HIS A 49 -9.07 7.07 -7.80
C HIS A 49 -8.52 8.16 -8.74
N TYR A 50 -8.43 7.90 -10.04
CA TYR A 50 -7.83 8.81 -11.04
C TYR A 50 -8.92 9.67 -11.70
N THR A 51 -9.77 10.27 -10.87
CA THR A 51 -10.90 11.11 -11.32
C THR A 51 -10.49 12.58 -11.42
N GLY A 52 -11.04 13.33 -12.38
CA GLY A 52 -10.63 14.70 -12.68
C GLY A 52 -10.79 15.74 -11.56
N HIS A 53 -11.51 15.45 -10.46
CA HIS A 53 -11.59 16.35 -9.30
C HIS A 53 -10.48 16.13 -8.26
N ARG A 54 -9.70 15.05 -8.40
CA ARG A 54 -8.62 14.64 -7.47
C ARG A 54 -7.22 14.78 -8.08
N MET A 55 -7.15 15.32 -9.30
CA MET A 55 -5.94 15.62 -10.05
C MET A 55 -5.92 17.12 -10.36
#